data_AF-A0A382CJT8-F1
#
_entry.id   AF-A0A382CJT8-F1
#
_cell.length_a   1.000
_cell.length_b   1.000
_cell.length_c   1.000
_cell.angle_alpha   90.00
_cell.angle_beta   90.00
_cell.angle_gamma   90.00
#
_symmetry.space_group_name_H-M   'P 1'
#
loop_
_entity.id
_entity.type
_entity.pdbx_description
1 polymer ?
#
loop_
_entity_poly.entity_id
_entity_poly.type
_entity_poly.pdbx_seq_one_letter_code
_entity_poly.pdbx_strand_id
1 'polypeptide(L)'
;MSVTKSHQNEFCRTLGRARANGQRLYVMKTLFLYSLACVLVVSQADASEPVISTESGFQISSSDGAFSFKLGGRIMWDADSFDGVLNRSNDGSRRLSTDLRRSRLELGGTAYDAWKFKFDIDIKDKLGGSNAHLHTVGVGYTGLKTFDVFIGRTKEPFGLEELTSSKSISSIERNY
;
A
#
# COMPACT_ATOMS: atom_id res chain seq x y z
N MET A 1 39.23 47.22 16.99
CA MET A 1 40.04 46.28 16.21
C MET A 1 39.16 45.07 15.88
N SER A 2 38.64 45.02 14.65
CA SER A 2 37.56 44.12 14.22
C SER A 2 38.14 42.81 13.67
N VAL A 3 38.11 41.75 14.46
CA VAL A 3 38.50 40.40 14.02
C VAL A 3 37.29 39.73 13.36
N THR A 4 37.20 39.94 12.04
CA THR A 4 36.82 38.98 10.99
C THR A 4 35.64 38.01 11.26
N LYS A 5 34.40 38.53 11.14
CA LYS A 5 33.17 37.72 10.90
C LYS A 5 33.24 36.81 9.65
N SER A 6 34.20 37.02 8.75
CA SER A 6 34.37 36.25 7.50
C SER A 6 34.84 34.81 7.74
N HIS A 7 35.81 34.61 8.65
CA HIS A 7 36.46 33.30 8.85
C HIS A 7 35.55 32.25 9.53
N GLN A 8 34.62 32.68 10.39
CA GLN A 8 33.68 31.79 11.06
C GLN A 8 32.63 31.20 10.09
N ASN A 9 32.30 31.93 9.03
CA ASN A 9 31.32 31.51 8.02
C ASN A 9 31.87 30.44 7.06
N GLU A 10 33.16 30.46 6.73
CA GLU A 10 33.78 29.43 5.88
C GLU A 10 33.96 28.10 6.61
N PHE A 11 34.32 28.13 7.91
CA PHE A 11 34.47 26.92 8.72
C PHE A 11 33.12 26.21 8.95
N CYS A 12 32.05 26.97 9.24
CA CYS A 12 30.70 26.41 9.34
C CYS A 12 30.18 25.85 8.00
N ARG A 13 30.53 26.48 6.86
CA ARG A 13 30.14 26.00 5.52
C ARG A 13 30.86 24.71 5.10
N THR A 14 32.14 24.59 5.44
CA THR A 14 32.95 23.39 5.13
C THR A 14 32.55 22.20 6.00
N LEU A 15 32.30 22.41 7.30
CA LEU A 15 31.76 21.39 8.19
C LEU A 15 30.35 20.93 7.81
N GLY A 16 29.48 21.85 7.38
CA GLY A 16 28.15 21.53 6.87
C GLY A 16 28.20 20.67 5.60
N ARG A 17 29.13 20.95 4.67
CA ARG A 17 29.36 20.13 3.46
C ARG A 17 29.93 18.75 3.79
N ALA A 18 30.86 18.65 4.74
CA ALA A 18 31.43 17.37 5.17
C ALA A 18 30.38 16.45 5.83
N ARG A 19 29.50 17.01 6.68
CA ARG A 19 28.40 16.27 7.34
C ARG A 19 27.33 15.80 6.35
N ALA A 20 27.01 16.61 5.34
CA ALA A 20 26.07 16.25 4.27
C ALA A 20 26.61 15.13 3.35
N ASN A 21 27.92 15.14 3.04
CA ASN A 21 28.55 14.07 2.26
C ASN A 21 28.62 12.74 3.01
N GLY A 22 28.90 12.75 4.32
CA GLY A 22 28.89 11.54 5.15
C GLY A 22 27.50 10.88 5.24
N GLN A 23 26.44 11.68 5.43
CA GLN A 23 25.06 11.20 5.45
C GLN A 23 24.61 10.64 4.10
N ARG A 24 24.95 11.30 2.98
CA ARG A 24 24.70 10.79 1.62
C ARG A 24 25.43 9.47 1.36
N LEU A 25 26.68 9.33 1.82
CA LEU A 25 27.47 8.12 1.66
C LEU A 25 26.89 6.95 2.48
N TYR A 26 26.38 7.20 3.68
CA TYR A 26 25.70 6.18 4.50
C TYR A 26 24.39 5.72 3.88
N VAL A 27 23.52 6.65 3.45
CA VAL A 27 22.24 6.33 2.79
C VAL A 27 22.45 5.56 1.49
N MET A 28 23.49 5.91 0.72
CA MET A 28 23.81 5.22 -0.52
C MET A 28 24.42 3.83 -0.28
N LYS A 29 25.21 3.64 0.79
CA LYS A 29 25.70 2.33 1.22
C LYS A 29 24.59 1.42 1.74
N THR A 30 23.63 1.93 2.52
CA THR A 30 22.47 1.14 2.95
C THR A 30 21.55 0.81 1.77
N LEU A 31 21.28 1.75 0.86
CA LEU A 31 20.52 1.47 -0.37
C LEU A 31 21.18 0.39 -1.25
N PHE A 32 22.51 0.40 -1.35
CA PHE A 32 23.27 -0.62 -2.10
C PHE A 32 23.24 -2.00 -1.43
N LEU A 33 23.27 -2.04 -0.09
CA LEU A 33 23.11 -3.27 0.69
C LEU A 33 21.70 -3.86 0.54
N TYR A 34 20.66 -3.02 0.54
CA TYR A 34 19.28 -3.46 0.31
C TYR A 34 19.05 -3.92 -1.14
N SER A 35 19.66 -3.28 -2.14
CA SER A 35 19.58 -3.76 -3.53
C SER A 35 20.31 -5.09 -3.73
N LEU A 36 21.44 -5.31 -3.06
CA LEU A 36 22.18 -6.56 -3.14
C LEU A 36 21.43 -7.73 -2.46
N ALA A 37 20.71 -7.46 -1.36
CA ALA A 37 19.81 -8.43 -0.75
C ALA A 37 18.64 -8.81 -1.68
N CYS A 38 18.11 -7.85 -2.44
CA CYS A 38 17.04 -8.10 -3.42
C CYS A 38 17.51 -9.01 -4.58
N VAL A 39 18.76 -8.84 -5.03
CA VAL A 39 19.37 -9.66 -6.09
C VAL A 39 19.62 -11.11 -5.62
N LEU A 40 19.97 -11.32 -4.35
CA LEU A 40 20.15 -12.67 -3.79
C LEU A 40 18.82 -13.45 -3.69
N VAL A 41 17.69 -12.79 -3.41
CA VAL A 41 16.37 -13.43 -3.40
C VAL A 41 15.95 -13.86 -4.80
N VAL A 42 16.26 -13.06 -5.84
CA VAL A 42 15.99 -13.41 -7.26
C VAL A 42 16.79 -14.64 -7.71
N SER A 43 17.99 -14.86 -7.18
CA SER A 43 18.86 -15.98 -7.58
C SER A 43 18.40 -17.36 -7.10
N GLN A 44 17.42 -17.43 -6.19
CA GLN A 44 16.83 -18.68 -5.71
C GLN A 44 15.51 -19.04 -6.43
N ALA A 45 15.13 -18.30 -7.48
CA ALA A 45 14.02 -18.71 -8.32
C ALA A 45 14.42 -19.98 -9.08
N ASP A 46 13.85 -21.10 -8.66
CA ASP A 46 14.03 -22.42 -9.28
C ASP A 46 13.72 -22.36 -10.79
N ALA A 47 14.30 -23.27 -11.57
CA ALA A 47 14.22 -23.33 -13.05
C ALA A 47 12.85 -23.80 -13.56
N SER A 48 11.79 -23.43 -12.85
CA SER A 48 10.42 -23.84 -13.10
C SER A 48 9.70 -22.69 -13.81
N GLU A 49 9.03 -22.99 -14.93
CA GLU A 49 8.38 -21.95 -15.72
C GLU A 49 7.29 -21.25 -14.90
N PRO A 50 7.33 -19.90 -14.82
CA PRO A 50 6.34 -19.17 -14.06
C PRO A 50 4.97 -19.24 -14.75
N VAL A 51 3.93 -19.48 -13.96
CA VAL A 51 2.55 -19.44 -14.41
C VAL A 51 2.07 -17.99 -14.34
N ILE A 52 1.66 -17.43 -15.48
CA ILE A 52 1.12 -16.07 -15.58
C ILE A 52 -0.39 -16.14 -15.80
N SER A 53 -1.15 -15.38 -15.02
CA SER A 53 -2.60 -15.22 -15.16
C SER A 53 -2.99 -13.75 -15.18
N THR A 54 -3.98 -13.40 -16.00
CA THR A 54 -4.49 -12.03 -16.16
C THR A 54 -5.98 -11.87 -15.81
N GLU A 55 -6.66 -12.94 -15.38
CA GLU A 55 -8.12 -12.97 -15.25
C GLU A 55 -8.69 -12.02 -14.17
N SER A 56 -7.92 -11.75 -13.12
CA SER A 56 -8.34 -10.92 -11.98
C SER A 56 -7.30 -9.87 -11.58
N GLY A 57 -6.56 -9.39 -12.58
CA GLY A 57 -5.34 -8.60 -12.43
C GLY A 57 -4.12 -9.38 -12.93
N PHE A 58 -2.93 -8.81 -12.76
CA PHE A 58 -1.68 -9.46 -13.13
C PHE A 58 -1.21 -10.38 -12.01
N GLN A 59 -1.10 -11.67 -12.28
CA GLN A 59 -0.58 -12.66 -11.35
C GLN A 59 0.56 -13.44 -11.98
N ILE A 60 1.64 -13.62 -11.24
CA ILE A 60 2.75 -14.52 -11.57
C ILE A 60 2.97 -15.46 -10.39
N SER A 61 3.08 -16.75 -10.63
CA SER A 61 3.34 -17.76 -9.60
C SER A 61 4.43 -18.73 -10.08
N SER A 62 5.26 -19.21 -9.16
CA SER A 62 6.15 -20.33 -9.45
C SER A 62 5.33 -21.60 -9.67
N SER A 63 5.82 -22.52 -10.47
CA SER A 63 5.07 -23.75 -10.80
C SER A 63 4.88 -24.69 -9.60
N ASP A 64 5.78 -24.60 -8.60
CA ASP A 64 5.72 -25.32 -7.33
C ASP A 64 4.79 -24.66 -6.30
N GLY A 65 4.31 -23.43 -6.57
CA GLY A 65 3.45 -22.66 -5.67
C GLY A 65 4.18 -21.96 -4.50
N ALA A 66 5.50 -22.11 -4.37
CA ALA A 66 6.27 -21.53 -3.28
C ALA A 66 6.29 -19.99 -3.32
N PHE A 67 6.18 -19.41 -4.51
CA PHE A 67 6.15 -17.99 -4.74
C PHE A 67 4.95 -17.58 -5.57
N SER A 68 4.30 -16.48 -5.17
CA SER A 68 3.32 -15.80 -6.01
C SER A 68 3.36 -14.31 -5.79
N PHE A 69 3.03 -13.57 -6.84
CA PHE A 69 2.83 -12.14 -6.81
C PHE A 69 1.56 -11.82 -7.61
N LYS A 70 0.70 -11.00 -7.02
CA LYS A 70 -0.54 -10.53 -7.61
C LYS A 70 -0.63 -9.02 -7.47
N LEU A 71 -0.79 -8.36 -8.60
CA LEU A 71 -1.16 -6.96 -8.74
C LEU A 71 -2.59 -6.89 -9.28
N GLY A 72 -3.46 -6.26 -8.51
CA GLY A 72 -4.83 -6.00 -8.90
C GLY A 72 -5.31 -4.68 -8.33
N GLY A 73 -6.62 -4.51 -8.32
CA GLY A 73 -7.26 -3.33 -7.75
C GLY A 73 -8.77 -3.44 -7.80
N ARG A 74 -9.42 -2.31 -7.54
CA ARG A 74 -10.85 -2.12 -7.81
C ARG A 74 -11.15 -0.65 -8.00
N ILE A 75 -12.10 -0.35 -8.88
CA ILE A 75 -12.69 0.97 -9.06
C ILE A 75 -14.20 0.80 -8.87
N MET A 76 -14.78 1.58 -7.97
CA MET A 76 -16.22 1.66 -7.73
C MET A 76 -16.60 3.13 -7.87
N TRP A 77 -17.43 3.42 -8.87
CA TRP A 77 -17.86 4.75 -9.21
C TRP A 77 -19.38 4.80 -9.19
N ASP A 78 -19.91 5.67 -8.35
CA ASP A 78 -21.31 5.66 -7.99
C ASP A 78 -21.95 6.99 -8.39
N ALA A 79 -23.25 6.93 -8.67
CA ALA A 79 -24.07 8.07 -9.05
C ALA A 79 -25.41 7.98 -8.30
N ASP A 80 -25.59 8.89 -7.35
CA ASP A 80 -26.69 8.85 -6.40
C ASP A 80 -27.65 10.02 -6.62
N SER A 81 -28.94 9.74 -6.55
CA SER A 81 -30.02 10.75 -6.60
C SER A 81 -30.84 10.66 -5.31
N PHE A 82 -30.81 11.71 -4.51
CA PHE A 82 -31.41 11.70 -3.16
C PHE A 82 -32.01 13.05 -2.76
N ASP A 83 -32.97 13.03 -1.84
CA ASP A 83 -33.70 14.19 -1.32
C ASP A 83 -34.07 14.02 0.17
N GLY A 84 -34.84 14.95 0.71
CA GLY A 84 -35.39 14.88 2.05
C GLY A 84 -34.32 14.92 3.14
N VAL A 85 -34.39 13.99 4.11
CA VAL A 85 -33.48 13.92 5.25
C VAL A 85 -32.01 13.74 4.85
N LEU A 86 -31.74 13.11 3.71
CA LEU A 86 -30.38 12.90 3.20
C LEU A 86 -29.75 14.17 2.62
N ASN A 87 -30.56 15.16 2.24
CA ASN A 87 -30.10 16.46 1.72
C ASN A 87 -30.59 17.64 2.58
N ARG A 88 -30.69 17.44 3.91
CA ARG A 88 -31.20 18.47 4.85
C ARG A 88 -30.42 19.79 4.80
N SER A 89 -29.13 19.75 4.45
CA SER A 89 -28.29 20.95 4.30
C SER A 89 -28.72 21.86 3.15
N ASN A 90 -29.47 21.33 2.18
CA ASN A 90 -29.98 22.07 1.03
C ASN A 90 -31.49 21.85 0.95
N ASP A 91 -32.21 22.25 2.01
CA ASP A 91 -33.68 22.24 2.17
C ASP A 91 -34.44 20.92 1.89
N GLY A 92 -33.72 19.81 1.72
CA GLY A 92 -34.30 18.55 1.31
C GLY A 92 -34.65 18.47 -0.18
N SER A 93 -34.24 19.45 -1.00
CA SER A 93 -34.36 19.38 -2.46
C SER A 93 -33.63 18.18 -3.06
N ARG A 94 -34.02 17.80 -4.27
CA ARG A 94 -33.36 16.73 -5.01
C ARG A 94 -31.93 17.11 -5.37
N ARG A 95 -30.99 16.21 -5.08
CA ARG A 95 -29.58 16.33 -5.43
C ARG A 95 -29.13 15.11 -6.21
N LEU A 96 -28.31 15.36 -7.22
CA LEU A 96 -27.48 14.35 -7.88
C LEU A 96 -26.06 14.47 -7.35
N SER A 97 -25.46 13.34 -6.99
CA SER A 97 -24.07 13.24 -6.56
C SER A 97 -23.38 12.15 -7.35
N THR A 98 -22.08 12.31 -7.55
CA THR A 98 -21.24 11.26 -8.08
C THR A 98 -19.96 11.19 -7.25
N ASP A 99 -19.56 9.98 -6.90
CA ASP A 99 -18.40 9.76 -6.05
C ASP A 99 -17.65 8.49 -6.43
N LEU A 100 -16.32 8.57 -6.31
CA LEU A 100 -15.47 7.41 -6.39
C LEU A 100 -15.48 6.72 -5.03
N ARG A 101 -16.44 5.80 -4.83
CA ARG A 101 -16.64 5.08 -3.57
C ARG A 101 -15.37 4.40 -3.10
N ARG A 102 -14.66 3.74 -4.02
CA ARG A 102 -13.36 3.10 -3.78
C ARG A 102 -12.50 3.18 -5.04
N SER A 103 -11.23 3.51 -4.88
CA SER A 103 -10.25 3.25 -5.93
C SER A 103 -8.99 2.68 -5.31
N ARG A 104 -8.84 1.36 -5.41
CA ARG A 104 -7.78 0.64 -4.70
C ARG A 104 -6.78 0.02 -5.63
N LEU A 105 -5.52 0.07 -5.20
CA LEU A 105 -4.43 -0.71 -5.76
C LEU A 105 -4.07 -1.80 -4.74
N GLU A 106 -4.09 -3.04 -5.19
CA GLU A 106 -3.91 -4.22 -4.36
C GLU A 106 -2.68 -4.99 -4.83
N LEU A 107 -1.67 -5.07 -3.97
CA LEU A 107 -0.49 -5.89 -4.13
C LEU A 107 -0.50 -6.99 -3.07
N GLY A 108 -0.14 -8.21 -3.44
CA GLY A 108 0.01 -9.29 -2.49
C GLY A 108 0.66 -10.51 -3.10
N GLY A 109 0.96 -11.49 -2.27
CA GLY A 109 1.64 -12.68 -2.73
C GLY A 109 2.02 -13.63 -1.61
N THR A 110 2.66 -14.72 -2.02
CA THR A 110 3.22 -15.76 -1.16
C THR A 110 4.72 -15.88 -1.40
N ALA A 111 5.48 -16.15 -0.36
CA ALA A 111 6.90 -16.50 -0.43
C ALA A 111 7.17 -17.70 0.49
N TYR A 112 8.04 -18.61 0.06
CA TYR A 112 8.41 -19.81 0.80
C TYR A 112 7.19 -20.57 1.36
N ASP A 113 6.17 -20.75 0.52
CA ASP A 113 4.90 -21.46 0.76
C ASP A 113 3.95 -20.87 1.81
N ALA A 114 4.49 -20.33 2.90
CA ALA A 114 3.74 -19.98 4.10
C ALA A 114 3.74 -18.50 4.44
N TRP A 115 4.66 -17.70 3.87
CA TRP A 115 4.70 -16.27 4.12
C TRP A 115 3.82 -15.52 3.13
N LYS A 116 2.80 -14.85 3.62
CA LYS A 116 1.90 -14.02 2.81
C LYS A 116 2.21 -12.56 3.06
N PHE A 117 2.17 -11.73 2.03
CA PHE A 117 2.23 -10.28 2.20
C PHE A 117 1.05 -9.63 1.51
N LYS A 118 0.64 -8.48 2.04
CA LYS A 118 -0.44 -7.67 1.47
C LYS A 118 -0.12 -6.19 1.60
N PHE A 119 -0.39 -5.46 0.53
CA PHE A 119 -0.30 -4.01 0.46
C PHE A 119 -1.50 -3.50 -0.35
N ASP A 120 -2.48 -2.94 0.34
CA ASP A 120 -3.72 -2.42 -0.21
C ASP A 120 -3.82 -0.93 0.13
N ILE A 121 -3.90 -0.10 -0.90
CA ILE A 121 -4.04 1.36 -0.77
C ILE A 121 -5.34 1.82 -1.42
N ASP A 122 -6.04 2.71 -0.73
CA ASP A 122 -7.26 3.37 -1.18
C ASP A 122 -6.92 4.80 -1.59
N ILE A 123 -7.06 5.09 -2.86
CA ILE A 123 -6.83 6.39 -3.48
C ILE A 123 -8.19 7.11 -3.49
N LYS A 124 -8.21 8.33 -2.96
CA LYS A 124 -9.40 9.17 -2.88
C LYS A 124 -9.21 10.40 -3.76
N ASP A 125 -10.28 10.78 -4.44
CA ASP A 125 -10.31 12.04 -5.18
C ASP A 125 -10.64 13.20 -4.21
N LYS A 126 -9.60 13.77 -3.60
CA LYS A 126 -9.70 15.04 -2.86
C LYS A 126 -8.68 16.04 -3.39
N LEU A 127 -9.16 17.25 -3.70
CA LEU A 127 -8.29 18.38 -4.04
C LEU A 127 -7.58 18.87 -2.76
N GLY A 128 -6.23 18.86 -2.77
CA GLY A 128 -5.41 19.55 -1.76
C GLY A 128 -4.86 18.74 -0.58
N GLY A 129 -4.70 17.41 -0.68
CA GLY A 129 -4.11 16.60 0.40
C GLY A 129 -3.47 15.28 -0.04
N SER A 130 -2.99 14.48 0.92
CA SER A 130 -2.55 13.11 0.66
C SER A 130 -3.75 12.26 0.29
N ASN A 131 -3.83 11.91 -0.99
CA ASN A 131 -4.96 11.19 -1.59
C ASN A 131 -4.86 9.66 -1.44
N ALA A 132 -3.77 9.12 -0.90
CA ALA A 132 -3.60 7.70 -0.69
C ALA A 132 -3.70 7.34 0.81
N HIS A 133 -4.56 6.37 1.13
CA HIS A 133 -4.74 5.84 2.47
C HIS A 133 -4.42 4.34 2.49
N LEU A 134 -3.58 3.90 3.42
CA LEU A 134 -3.33 2.47 3.59
C LEU A 134 -4.58 1.79 4.16
N HIS A 135 -5.09 0.77 3.46
CA HIS A 135 -6.21 -0.05 3.93
C HIS A 135 -5.69 -1.25 4.73
N THR A 136 -5.02 -2.19 4.04
CA THR A 136 -4.40 -3.36 4.66
C THR A 136 -2.96 -3.46 4.23
N VAL A 137 -2.02 -3.41 5.17
CA VAL A 137 -0.58 -3.54 4.91
C VAL A 137 0.02 -4.44 5.99
N GLY A 138 0.65 -5.53 5.59
CA GLY A 138 1.29 -6.41 6.55
C GLY A 138 1.76 -7.73 5.96
N VAL A 139 2.28 -8.56 6.85
CA VAL A 139 2.80 -9.90 6.56
C VAL A 139 2.06 -10.89 7.43
N GLY A 140 1.66 -12.01 6.83
CA GLY A 140 1.08 -13.14 7.52
C GLY A 140 1.93 -14.39 7.37
N TYR A 141 1.82 -15.29 8.34
CA TYR A 141 2.41 -16.62 8.31
C TYR A 141 1.32 -17.67 8.48
N THR A 142 1.21 -18.57 7.51
CA THR A 142 0.18 -19.63 7.46
C THR A 142 0.77 -21.04 7.52
N GLY A 143 1.99 -21.17 8.02
CA GLY A 143 2.66 -22.48 8.14
C GLY A 143 2.30 -23.25 9.42
N LEU A 144 1.57 -22.62 10.34
CA LEU A 144 1.11 -23.27 11.56
C LEU A 144 -0.18 -24.03 11.28
N LYS A 145 -0.30 -25.26 11.78
CA LYS A 145 -1.49 -26.10 11.53
C LYS A 145 -2.76 -25.62 12.26
N THR A 146 -2.63 -24.79 13.29
CA THR A 146 -3.72 -24.47 14.21
C THR A 146 -4.29 -23.06 14.02
N PHE A 147 -3.45 -22.09 13.66
CA PHE A 147 -3.87 -20.70 13.48
C PHE A 147 -2.90 -19.94 12.58
N ASP A 148 -3.41 -18.95 11.86
CA ASP A 148 -2.58 -18.04 11.10
C ASP A 148 -2.18 -16.83 11.95
N VAL A 149 -0.99 -16.28 11.70
CA VAL A 149 -0.53 -15.04 12.33
C VAL A 149 -0.49 -13.95 11.27
N PHE A 150 -1.05 -12.78 11.57
CA PHE A 150 -0.90 -11.59 10.73
C PHE A 150 -0.36 -10.44 11.57
N ILE A 151 0.67 -9.76 11.05
CA ILE A 151 1.27 -8.59 11.67
C ILE A 151 1.23 -7.44 10.66
N GLY A 152 0.57 -6.36 11.06
CA GLY A 152 0.48 -5.16 10.26
C GLY A 152 -0.78 -4.35 10.57
N ARG A 153 -1.13 -3.48 9.64
CA ARG A 153 -2.38 -2.74 9.64
C ARG A 153 -3.43 -3.53 8.90
N THR A 154 -4.52 -3.87 9.56
CA THR A 154 -5.73 -4.40 8.93
C THR A 154 -6.93 -3.97 9.75
N LYS A 155 -8.14 -4.18 9.22
CA LYS A 155 -9.37 -3.97 9.99
C LYS A 155 -9.57 -5.11 10.98
N GLU A 156 -10.15 -4.79 12.13
CA GLU A 156 -10.53 -5.78 13.12
C GLU A 156 -11.56 -6.75 12.53
N PRO A 157 -11.39 -8.08 12.74
CA PRO A 157 -12.24 -9.09 12.12
C PRO A 157 -13.58 -9.23 12.86
N PHE A 158 -14.42 -8.20 12.77
CA PHE A 158 -15.71 -8.15 13.46
C PHE A 158 -16.85 -7.89 12.49
N GLY A 159 -17.84 -8.79 12.48
CA GLY A 159 -19.01 -8.71 11.61
C GLY A 159 -18.80 -9.39 10.25
N LEU A 160 -19.78 -10.19 9.82
CA LEU A 160 -19.70 -10.95 8.57
C LEU A 160 -19.61 -10.03 7.34
N GLU A 161 -20.37 -8.94 7.33
CA GLU A 161 -20.37 -8.01 6.20
C GLU A 161 -19.06 -7.21 6.09
N GLU A 162 -18.40 -6.93 7.22
CA GLU A 162 -17.11 -6.26 7.23
C GLU A 162 -15.98 -7.19 6.78
N LEU A 163 -16.04 -8.47 7.18
CA LEU A 163 -15.14 -9.54 6.73
C LEU A 163 -15.35 -9.90 5.26
N THR A 164 -16.57 -9.76 4.75
CA THR A 164 -16.87 -9.93 3.33
C THR A 164 -16.17 -8.85 2.52
N SER A 165 -15.47 -9.26 1.46
CA SER A 165 -14.81 -8.34 0.54
C SER A 165 -15.82 -7.33 -0.02
N SER A 166 -15.44 -6.05 -0.08
CA SER A 166 -16.30 -5.03 -0.68
C SER A 166 -16.59 -5.26 -2.17
N LYS A 167 -15.87 -6.18 -2.84
CA LYS A 167 -16.16 -6.64 -4.22
C LYS A 167 -17.43 -7.49 -4.30
N SER A 168 -17.88 -8.03 -3.16
CA SER A 168 -18.88 -9.10 -3.08
C SER A 168 -19.92 -8.85 -1.99
N ILE A 169 -20.02 -7.62 -1.46
CA ILE A 169 -21.14 -7.23 -0.61
C ILE A 169 -22.41 -7.16 -1.46
N SER A 170 -23.55 -7.54 -0.88
CA SER A 170 -24.83 -7.61 -1.62
C SER A 170 -25.43 -6.24 -1.89
N SER A 171 -25.24 -5.30 -0.98
CA SER A 171 -25.72 -3.92 -1.06
C SER A 171 -24.59 -2.98 -1.48
N ILE A 172 -24.92 -1.81 -2.04
CA ILE A 172 -23.94 -0.80 -2.47
C ILE A 172 -23.11 -0.26 -1.29
N GLU A 173 -23.74 -0.19 -0.13
CA GLU A 173 -23.14 0.15 1.15
C GLU A 173 -23.33 -0.97 2.16
N ARG A 174 -22.47 -1.00 3.17
CA ARG A 174 -22.63 -1.90 4.31
C ARG A 174 -23.75 -1.43 5.23
N ASN A 175 -24.22 -2.32 6.10
CA ASN A 175 -25.20 -2.00 7.12
C ASN A 175 -24.74 -0.84 8.03
N TYR A 176 -25.73 -0.08 8.50
CA TYR A 176 -25.55 0.94 9.53
C TYR A 176 -25.21 0.34 10.89
#